data_AF-A0A1F3LKF3-F1
#
_entry.id   AF-A0A1F3LKF3-F1
#
_cell.length_a   1.000
_cell.length_b   1.000
_cell.length_c   1.000
_cell.angle_alpha   90.00
_cell.angle_beta   90.00
_cell.angle_gamma   90.00
#
_symmetry.space_group_name_H-M   'P 1'
#
loop_
_entity.id
_entity.type
_entity.pdbx_description
1 polymer ?
#
loop_
_entity_poly.entity_id
_entity_poly.type
_entity_poly.pdbx_seq_one_letter_code
_entity_poly.pdbx_strand_id
1 'polypeptide(L)'
;MKSNLEHIINENREFFNNAEPKEGHFERFGAKLDNEFGRKKKFNIRIVWQAAAAIAFTFLAINQALLLFTPKEQEKPTLASVSPEYGEIETYYVSAINTSLTNWDELQKEGALSAEERSLLEEELKEFDTTFKNLQEELSANPNDERVINAMIEFYQSKLNVITIIIENMKEVKRIKKQSHETEI
;
A
#
# COMPACT_ATOMS: atom_id res chain seq x y z
N MET A 1 29.58 -42.32 38.21
CA MET A 1 29.70 -42.22 39.68
C MET A 1 28.28 -42.24 40.23
N LYS A 2 27.86 -43.31 40.93
CA LYS A 2 26.49 -43.42 41.44
C LYS A 2 26.25 -42.38 42.53
N SER A 3 25.07 -41.78 42.58
CA SER A 3 24.76 -40.76 43.60
C SER A 3 24.72 -41.41 45.00
N ASN A 4 25.05 -40.66 46.05
CA ASN A 4 25.03 -41.15 47.44
C ASN A 4 23.65 -41.76 47.80
N LEU A 5 22.58 -41.16 47.26
CA LEU A 5 21.21 -41.61 47.44
C LEU A 5 20.96 -43.00 46.81
N GLU A 6 21.52 -43.26 45.64
CA GLU A 6 21.44 -44.59 45.00
C GLU A 6 22.13 -45.67 45.84
N HIS A 7 23.25 -45.34 46.49
CA HIS A 7 23.96 -46.29 47.34
C HIS A 7 23.11 -46.67 48.56
N ILE A 8 22.54 -45.67 49.25
CA ILE A 8 21.71 -45.87 50.44
C ILE A 8 20.45 -46.67 50.11
N ILE A 9 19.78 -46.36 49.00
CA ILE A 9 18.58 -47.10 48.57
C ILE A 9 18.93 -48.56 48.26
N ASN A 10 20.06 -48.79 47.59
CA ASN A 10 20.43 -50.12 47.13
C ASN A 10 20.97 -51.01 48.27
N GLU A 11 21.65 -50.44 49.28
CA GLU A 11 22.09 -51.18 50.47
C GLU A 11 20.93 -51.51 51.41
N ASN A 12 19.88 -50.70 51.44
CA ASN A 12 18.71 -50.90 52.29
C ASN A 12 17.48 -51.41 51.51
N ARG A 13 17.72 -52.02 50.35
CA ARG A 13 16.67 -52.42 49.40
C ARG A 13 15.65 -53.37 50.03
N GLU A 14 16.11 -54.32 50.84
CA GLU A 14 15.26 -55.28 51.56
C GLU A 14 14.34 -54.59 52.56
N PHE A 15 14.82 -53.54 53.23
CA PHE A 15 14.02 -52.74 54.15
C PHE A 15 12.91 -51.96 53.44
N PHE A 16 13.19 -51.44 52.24
CA PHE A 16 12.19 -50.66 51.49
C PHE A 16 11.17 -51.51 50.72
N ASN A 17 11.49 -52.76 50.38
CA ASN A 17 10.57 -53.66 49.67
C ASN A 17 9.82 -54.63 50.61
N ASN A 18 9.74 -54.30 51.89
CA ASN A 18 9.12 -55.17 52.90
C ASN A 18 7.58 -55.16 52.87
N ALA A 19 6.97 -54.20 52.17
CA ALA A 19 5.51 -54.10 52.06
C ALA A 19 5.12 -53.41 50.75
N GLU A 20 4.07 -53.91 50.10
CA GLU A 20 3.47 -53.26 48.95
C GLU A 20 2.44 -52.21 49.41
N PRO A 21 2.32 -51.05 48.73
CA PRO A 21 1.29 -50.08 49.05
C PRO A 21 -0.11 -50.69 48.92
N LYS A 22 -1.04 -50.23 49.76
CA LYS A 22 -2.45 -50.61 49.66
C LYS A 22 -3.00 -50.28 48.26
N GLU A 23 -3.85 -51.16 47.73
CA GLU A 23 -4.53 -50.99 46.45
C GLU A 23 -5.12 -49.58 46.29
N GLY A 24 -5.04 -49.03 45.08
CA GLY A 24 -5.45 -47.66 44.78
C GLY A 24 -4.45 -46.57 45.21
N HIS A 25 -3.22 -46.93 45.60
CA HIS A 25 -2.22 -45.95 46.06
C HIS A 25 -1.83 -44.96 44.96
N PHE A 26 -1.61 -45.43 43.74
CA PHE A 26 -1.20 -44.58 42.62
C PHE A 26 -2.27 -43.53 42.30
N GLU A 27 -3.55 -43.91 42.35
CA GLU A 27 -4.69 -43.04 42.11
C GLU A 27 -4.80 -41.97 43.20
N ARG A 28 -4.65 -42.36 44.48
CA ARG A 28 -4.64 -41.40 45.60
C ARG A 28 -3.43 -40.45 45.55
N PHE A 29 -2.27 -40.97 45.18
CA PHE A 29 -1.04 -40.18 45.05
C PHE A 29 -1.15 -39.21 43.87
N GLY A 30 -1.62 -39.68 42.72
CA GLY A 30 -1.89 -38.86 41.54
C GLY A 30 -2.91 -37.77 41.83
N ALA A 31 -4.02 -38.09 42.51
CA ALA A 31 -5.01 -37.10 42.91
C ALA A 31 -4.44 -36.03 43.86
N LYS A 32 -3.54 -36.42 44.78
CA LYS A 32 -2.81 -35.45 45.62
C LYS A 32 -1.88 -34.57 44.79
N LEU A 33 -1.18 -35.16 43.83
CA LEU A 33 -0.25 -34.44 42.95
C LEU A 33 -0.99 -33.42 42.08
N ASP A 34 -2.12 -33.80 41.50
CA ASP A 34 -2.96 -32.91 40.70
C ASP A 34 -3.61 -31.80 41.53
N ASN A 35 -3.93 -32.07 42.80
CA ASN A 35 -4.45 -31.02 43.69
C ASN A 35 -3.36 -30.00 44.05
N GLU A 36 -2.14 -30.47 44.33
CA GLU A 36 -1.02 -29.63 44.74
C GLU A 36 -0.43 -28.83 43.57
N PHE A 37 -0.26 -29.48 42.41
CA PHE A 37 0.47 -28.92 41.25
C PHE A 37 -0.41 -28.74 40.00
N GLY A 38 -1.59 -29.36 39.92
CA GLY A 38 -2.49 -29.29 38.76
C GLY A 38 -3.34 -28.01 38.68
N ARG A 39 -2.95 -26.95 39.40
CA ARG A 39 -3.60 -25.63 39.29
C ARG A 39 -3.36 -25.04 37.90
N LYS A 40 -4.26 -25.34 36.97
CA LYS A 40 -4.34 -24.63 35.68
C LYS A 40 -4.56 -23.15 35.99
N LYS A 41 -3.65 -22.27 35.54
CA LYS A 41 -3.81 -20.82 35.65
C LYS A 41 -5.17 -20.44 35.09
N LYS A 42 -6.09 -20.00 35.96
CA LYS A 42 -7.39 -19.51 35.54
C LYS A 42 -7.16 -18.16 34.88
N PHE A 43 -7.20 -18.13 33.55
CA PHE A 43 -7.17 -16.87 32.82
C PHE A 43 -8.42 -16.08 33.17
N ASN A 44 -8.22 -14.86 33.66
CA ASN A 44 -9.32 -13.96 33.94
C ASN A 44 -9.82 -13.41 32.61
N ILE A 45 -10.85 -14.03 32.04
CA ILE A 45 -11.43 -13.65 30.75
C ILE A 45 -11.81 -12.16 30.74
N ARG A 46 -12.21 -11.59 31.90
CA ARG A 46 -12.51 -10.17 32.04
C ARG A 46 -11.31 -9.29 31.74
N ILE A 47 -10.11 -9.67 32.20
CA ILE A 47 -8.86 -8.94 31.92
C ILE A 47 -8.53 -9.02 30.43
N VAL A 48 -8.76 -10.17 29.80
CA VAL A 48 -8.55 -10.34 28.36
C VAL A 48 -9.50 -9.45 27.56
N TRP A 49 -10.78 -9.41 27.91
CA TRP A 49 -11.76 -8.53 27.28
C TRP A 49 -11.48 -7.04 27.53
N GLN A 50 -11.01 -6.66 28.72
CA GLN A 50 -10.60 -5.30 29.02
C GLN A 50 -9.36 -4.89 28.21
N ALA A 51 -8.37 -5.78 28.07
CA ALA A 51 -7.20 -5.53 27.24
C ALA A 51 -7.58 -5.41 25.76
N ALA A 52 -8.43 -6.29 25.25
CA ALA A 52 -8.93 -6.24 23.88
C ALA A 52 -9.70 -4.93 23.61
N ALA A 53 -10.56 -4.50 24.53
CA ALA A 53 -11.28 -3.24 24.41
C ALA A 53 -10.33 -2.03 24.45
N ALA A 54 -9.35 -2.02 25.35
CA ALA A 54 -8.36 -0.94 25.42
C ALA A 54 -7.54 -0.83 24.13
N ILE A 55 -7.13 -1.97 23.56
CA ILE A 55 -6.43 -2.02 22.27
C ILE A 55 -7.34 -1.47 21.16
N ALA A 56 -8.59 -1.94 21.07
CA ALA A 56 -9.55 -1.48 20.07
C ALA A 56 -9.80 0.03 20.16
N PHE A 57 -10.03 0.56 21.37
CA PHE A 57 -10.20 2.00 21.57
C PHE A 57 -8.95 2.80 21.24
N THR A 58 -7.75 2.27 21.54
CA THR A 58 -6.50 2.92 21.17
C THR A 58 -6.35 3.00 19.65
N PHE A 59 -6.61 1.90 18.93
CA PHE A 59 -6.60 1.90 17.47
C PHE A 59 -7.64 2.86 16.88
N LEU A 60 -8.85 2.89 17.44
CA LEU A 60 -9.93 3.77 16.99
C LEU A 60 -9.58 5.24 17.24
N ALA A 61 -9.01 5.57 18.40
CA ALA A 61 -8.54 6.91 18.72
C ALA A 61 -7.40 7.36 17.80
N ILE A 62 -6.44 6.48 17.50
CA ILE A 62 -5.35 6.76 16.55
C ILE A 62 -5.92 6.98 15.15
N ASN A 63 -6.84 6.13 14.69
CA ASN A 63 -7.47 6.28 13.37
C ASN A 63 -8.26 7.58 13.27
N GLN A 64 -9.01 7.94 14.32
CA GLN A 64 -9.77 9.18 14.37
C GLN A 64 -8.84 10.40 14.40
N ALA A 65 -7.73 10.32 15.15
CA ALA A 65 -6.71 11.36 15.18
C ALA A 65 -6.07 11.54 13.80
N LEU A 66 -5.74 10.45 13.09
CA LEU A 66 -5.26 10.52 11.72
C LEU A 66 -6.27 11.26 10.83
N LEU A 67 -7.56 10.89 10.85
CA LEU A 67 -8.58 11.58 10.04
C LEU A 67 -8.74 13.08 10.35
N LEU A 68 -8.51 13.50 11.61
CA LEU A 68 -8.63 14.91 12.02
C LEU A 68 -7.35 15.71 11.78
N PHE A 69 -6.19 15.09 11.90
CA PHE A 69 -4.88 15.74 11.78
C PHE A 69 -4.20 15.53 10.43
N THR A 70 -4.73 14.66 9.56
CA THR A 70 -4.36 14.68 8.14
C THR A 70 -4.85 16.01 7.58
N PRO A 71 -3.94 16.89 7.11
CA PRO A 71 -4.37 18.10 6.43
C PRO A 71 -5.26 17.65 5.28
N LYS A 72 -6.52 18.13 5.27
CA LYS A 72 -7.34 18.03 4.06
C LYS A 72 -6.52 18.69 2.97
N GLU A 73 -6.03 17.89 2.04
CA GLU A 73 -5.41 18.39 0.83
C GLU A 73 -6.48 19.27 0.20
N GLN A 74 -6.29 20.59 0.31
CA GLN A 74 -7.19 21.53 -0.33
C GLN A 74 -7.09 21.19 -1.81
N GLU A 75 -8.23 20.82 -2.41
CA GLU A 75 -8.29 20.62 -3.85
C GLU A 75 -7.76 21.90 -4.49
N LYS A 76 -6.58 21.78 -5.11
CA LYS A 76 -5.91 22.91 -5.74
C LYS A 76 -6.83 23.43 -6.84
N PRO A 77 -7.02 24.76 -6.96
CA PRO A 77 -7.96 25.31 -7.92
C PRO A 77 -7.55 24.94 -9.34
N THR A 78 -8.55 24.62 -10.15
CA THR A 78 -8.42 24.36 -11.58
C THR A 78 -9.32 25.32 -12.36
N LEU A 79 -9.35 25.20 -13.69
CA LEU A 79 -10.23 25.99 -14.54
C LEU A 79 -11.72 25.86 -14.14
N ALA A 80 -12.15 24.66 -13.74
CA ALA A 80 -13.50 24.43 -13.23
C ALA A 80 -13.85 25.21 -11.96
N SER A 81 -12.85 25.64 -11.18
CA SER A 81 -13.06 26.47 -9.98
C SER A 81 -13.37 27.93 -10.29
N VAL A 82 -13.08 28.40 -11.51
CA VAL A 82 -13.30 29.77 -11.96
C VAL A 82 -14.73 29.96 -12.48
N SER A 83 -15.15 29.12 -13.43
CA SER A 83 -16.51 29.15 -13.98
C SER A 83 -16.92 27.79 -14.58
N PRO A 84 -18.23 27.52 -14.73
CA PRO A 84 -18.73 26.32 -15.39
C PRO A 84 -18.20 26.15 -16.81
N GLU A 85 -18.12 27.23 -17.59
CA GLU A 85 -17.65 27.22 -18.98
C GLU A 85 -16.18 26.81 -19.07
N TYR A 86 -15.33 27.30 -18.16
CA TYR A 86 -13.95 26.86 -18.08
C TYR A 86 -13.82 25.40 -17.62
N GLY A 87 -14.75 24.92 -16.79
CA GLY A 87 -14.85 23.51 -16.42
C GLY A 87 -15.16 22.58 -17.59
N GLU A 88 -15.97 23.03 -18.56
CA GLU A 88 -16.22 22.27 -19.79
C GLU A 88 -14.95 22.16 -20.65
N ILE A 89 -14.18 23.24 -20.77
CA ILE A 89 -12.90 23.26 -21.49
C ILE A 89 -11.91 22.30 -20.82
N GLU A 90 -11.77 22.37 -19.50
CA GLU A 90 -10.93 21.44 -18.73
C GLU A 90 -11.33 19.99 -18.96
N THR A 91 -12.63 19.69 -18.87
CA THR A 91 -13.16 18.34 -19.07
C THR A 91 -12.82 17.81 -20.46
N TYR A 92 -12.98 18.63 -21.50
CA TYR A 92 -12.63 18.27 -22.87
C TYR A 92 -11.16 17.87 -23.00
N TYR A 93 -10.23 18.73 -22.56
CA TYR A 93 -8.80 18.45 -22.69
C TYR A 93 -8.34 17.29 -21.82
N VAL A 94 -8.82 17.20 -20.57
CA VAL A 94 -8.50 16.07 -19.69
C VAL A 94 -8.97 14.75 -20.31
N SER A 95 -10.18 14.72 -20.87
CA SER A 95 -10.67 13.54 -21.57
C SER A 95 -9.79 13.18 -22.76
N ALA A 96 -9.41 14.15 -23.59
CA ALA A 96 -8.56 13.92 -24.76
C ALA A 96 -7.16 13.41 -24.36
N ILE A 97 -6.55 14.00 -23.34
CA ILE A 97 -5.25 13.58 -22.79
C ILE A 97 -5.35 12.13 -22.28
N ASN A 98 -6.41 11.80 -21.54
CA ASN A 98 -6.61 10.44 -21.04
C ASN A 98 -6.78 9.42 -22.17
N THR A 99 -7.49 9.78 -23.24
CA THR A 99 -7.58 8.93 -24.44
C THR A 99 -6.20 8.72 -25.07
N SER A 100 -5.40 9.78 -25.23
CA SER A 100 -4.03 9.66 -25.77
C SER A 100 -3.12 8.80 -24.89
N LEU A 101 -3.19 8.95 -23.57
CA LEU A 101 -2.44 8.10 -22.63
C LEU A 101 -2.91 6.64 -22.66
N THR A 102 -4.21 6.39 -22.86
CA THR A 102 -4.73 5.02 -23.04
C THR A 102 -4.16 4.39 -24.31
N ASN A 103 -4.14 5.14 -25.43
CA ASN A 103 -3.53 4.68 -26.68
C ASN A 103 -2.03 4.40 -26.50
N TRP A 104 -1.34 5.23 -25.71
CA TRP A 104 0.05 5.01 -25.35
C TRP A 104 0.27 3.69 -24.60
N ASP A 105 -0.56 3.41 -23.59
CA ASP A 105 -0.48 2.17 -22.81
C ASP A 105 -0.75 0.92 -23.65
N GLU A 106 -1.61 1.01 -24.66
CA GLU A 106 -1.82 -0.06 -25.64
C GLU A 106 -0.53 -0.32 -26.45
N LEU A 107 0.12 0.73 -26.96
CA LEU A 107 1.39 0.61 -27.68
C LEU A 107 2.52 0.03 -26.82
N GLN A 108 2.51 0.30 -25.51
CA GLN A 108 3.44 -0.30 -24.55
C GLN A 108 3.21 -1.82 -24.42
N LYS A 109 1.95 -2.24 -24.30
CA LYS A 109 1.56 -3.66 -24.14
C LYS A 109 1.88 -4.50 -25.38
N GLU A 110 1.77 -3.91 -26.56
CA GLU A 110 2.15 -4.55 -27.82
C GLU A 110 3.67 -4.78 -27.97
N GLY A 111 4.48 -4.43 -26.94
CA GLY A 111 5.93 -4.61 -26.94
C GLY A 111 6.64 -3.68 -27.93
N ALA A 112 5.94 -2.66 -28.38
CA ALA A 112 6.32 -1.92 -29.56
C ALA A 112 7.07 -0.62 -29.22
N LEU A 113 7.37 -0.39 -27.93
CA LEU A 113 8.10 0.77 -27.42
C LEU A 113 9.40 0.33 -26.72
N SER A 114 10.52 0.94 -27.10
CA SER A 114 11.82 0.81 -26.44
C SER A 114 11.83 1.50 -25.07
N ALA A 115 12.81 1.18 -24.24
CA ALA A 115 12.97 1.81 -22.92
C ALA A 115 13.23 3.32 -23.01
N GLU A 116 13.98 3.75 -24.03
CA GLU A 116 14.30 5.17 -24.28
C GLU A 116 13.04 5.97 -24.66
N GLU A 117 12.22 5.41 -25.54
CA GLU A 117 10.92 5.99 -25.95
C GLU A 117 9.96 6.15 -24.77
N ARG A 118 9.97 5.20 -23.83
CA ARG A 118 9.15 5.29 -22.61
C ARG A 118 9.63 6.37 -21.66
N SER A 119 10.94 6.41 -21.44
CA SER A 119 11.57 7.42 -20.58
C SER A 119 11.31 8.84 -21.07
N LEU A 120 11.27 9.05 -22.40
CA LEU A 120 11.01 10.37 -22.98
C LEU A 120 9.63 10.91 -22.59
N LEU A 121 8.58 10.11 -22.75
CA LEU A 121 7.23 10.57 -22.39
C LEU A 121 7.09 10.77 -20.88
N GLU A 122 7.67 9.88 -20.08
CA GLU A 122 7.64 10.00 -18.61
C GLU A 122 8.31 11.29 -18.12
N GLU A 123 9.42 11.69 -18.74
CA GLU A 123 10.12 12.94 -18.43
C GLU A 123 9.26 14.17 -18.78
N GLU A 124 8.70 14.20 -19.98
CA GLU A 124 7.81 15.28 -20.44
C GLU A 124 6.58 15.41 -19.53
N LEU A 125 5.94 14.29 -19.15
CA LEU A 125 4.79 14.30 -18.25
C LEU A 125 5.15 14.88 -16.87
N LYS A 126 6.35 14.61 -16.37
CA LYS A 126 6.83 15.15 -15.09
C LYS A 126 7.06 16.66 -15.16
N GLU A 127 7.55 17.17 -16.29
CA GLU A 127 7.68 18.62 -16.52
C GLU A 127 6.30 19.29 -16.58
N PHE A 128 5.34 18.68 -17.27
CA PHE A 128 3.96 19.16 -17.27
C PHE A 128 3.34 19.17 -15.86
N ASP A 129 3.55 18.15 -15.05
CA ASP A 129 3.02 18.11 -13.68
C ASP A 129 3.61 19.22 -12.80
N THR A 130 4.88 19.57 -13.02
CA THR A 130 5.54 20.67 -12.30
C THR A 130 4.96 22.01 -12.74
N THR A 131 4.82 22.22 -14.05
CA THR A 131 4.23 23.44 -14.63
C THR A 131 2.79 23.63 -14.17
N PHE A 132 2.00 22.55 -14.15
CA PHE A 132 0.62 22.59 -13.69
C PHE A 132 0.51 23.03 -12.23
N LYS A 133 1.36 22.50 -11.35
CA LYS A 133 1.38 22.91 -9.93
C LYS A 133 1.66 24.40 -9.76
N ASN A 134 2.58 24.95 -10.55
CA ASN A 134 2.86 26.39 -10.53
C ASN A 134 1.65 27.21 -10.99
N LEU A 135 1.00 26.80 -12.08
CA LEU A 135 -0.22 27.46 -12.57
C LEU A 135 -1.38 27.38 -11.57
N GLN A 136 -1.53 26.25 -10.86
CA GLN A 136 -2.53 26.12 -9.78
C GLN A 136 -2.24 27.06 -8.61
N GLU A 137 -0.96 27.27 -8.27
CA GLU A 137 -0.55 28.22 -7.23
C GLU A 137 -0.81 29.67 -7.65
N GLU A 138 -0.52 30.01 -8.91
CA GLU A 138 -0.84 31.33 -9.47
C GLU A 138 -2.34 31.59 -9.53
N LEU A 139 -3.14 30.58 -9.91
CA LEU A 139 -4.60 30.67 -9.95
C LEU A 139 -5.17 30.80 -8.53
N SER A 140 -4.58 30.09 -7.55
CA SER A 140 -4.95 30.24 -6.13
C SER A 140 -4.73 31.68 -5.64
N ALA A 141 -3.63 32.30 -6.05
CA ALA A 141 -3.31 33.68 -5.69
C ALA A 141 -4.18 34.70 -6.45
N ASN A 142 -4.53 34.42 -7.71
CA ASN A 142 -5.28 35.33 -8.58
C ASN A 142 -6.37 34.59 -9.39
N PRO A 143 -7.53 34.25 -8.78
CA PRO A 143 -8.53 33.39 -9.42
C PRO A 143 -9.19 33.94 -10.70
N ASN A 144 -9.20 35.27 -10.86
CA ASN A 144 -9.84 35.95 -11.99
C ASN A 144 -8.83 36.54 -12.98
N ASP A 145 -7.55 36.18 -12.89
CA ASP A 145 -6.54 36.66 -13.84
C ASP A 145 -6.65 35.89 -15.16
N GLU A 146 -7.20 36.54 -16.18
CA GLU A 146 -7.36 35.97 -17.52
C GLU A 146 -6.04 35.44 -18.10
N ARG A 147 -4.88 35.99 -17.71
CA ARG A 147 -3.58 35.51 -18.17
C ARG A 147 -3.27 34.12 -17.61
N VAL A 148 -3.58 33.89 -16.34
CA VAL A 148 -3.37 32.58 -15.69
C VAL A 148 -4.35 31.56 -16.25
N ILE A 149 -5.61 31.96 -16.45
CA ILE A 149 -6.64 31.12 -17.07
C ILE A 149 -6.21 30.70 -18.49
N ASN A 150 -5.77 31.66 -19.32
CA ASN A 150 -5.28 31.37 -20.67
C ASN A 150 -4.03 30.49 -20.65
N ALA A 151 -3.09 30.73 -19.73
CA ALA A 151 -1.91 29.89 -19.57
C ALA A 151 -2.27 28.44 -19.19
N MET A 152 -3.30 28.23 -18.36
CA MET A 152 -3.82 26.89 -18.06
C MET A 152 -4.45 26.22 -19.28
N ILE A 153 -5.20 26.96 -20.10
CA ILE A 153 -5.75 26.43 -21.36
C ILE A 153 -4.64 26.05 -22.33
N GLU A 154 -3.66 26.94 -22.53
CA GLU A 154 -2.47 26.68 -23.37
C GLU A 154 -1.66 25.49 -22.84
N PHE A 155 -1.54 25.35 -21.52
CA PHE A 155 -0.92 24.20 -20.89
C PHE A 155 -1.62 22.89 -21.29
N TYR A 156 -2.95 22.81 -21.18
CA TYR A 156 -3.70 21.62 -21.58
C TYR A 156 -3.55 21.31 -23.06
N GLN A 157 -3.60 22.34 -23.92
CA GLN A 157 -3.38 22.22 -25.36
C GLN A 157 -1.99 21.69 -25.68
N SER A 158 -0.96 22.26 -25.06
CA SER A 158 0.43 21.88 -25.24
C SER A 158 0.66 20.44 -24.79
N LYS A 159 0.16 20.07 -23.59
CA LYS A 159 0.25 18.71 -23.06
C LYS A 159 -0.36 17.69 -24.02
N LEU A 160 -1.57 17.95 -24.52
CA LEU A 160 -2.22 17.07 -25.49
C LEU A 160 -1.41 16.97 -26.80
N ASN A 161 -0.91 18.10 -27.31
CA ASN A 161 -0.15 18.16 -28.55
C ASN A 161 1.16 17.36 -28.46
N VAL A 162 1.92 17.54 -27.37
CA VAL A 162 3.18 16.82 -27.14
C VAL A 162 2.93 15.31 -27.07
N ILE A 163 1.97 14.85 -26.28
CA ILE A 163 1.62 13.42 -26.18
C ILE A 163 1.24 12.87 -27.57
N THR A 164 0.46 13.63 -28.34
CA THR A 164 0.01 13.22 -29.68
C THR A 164 1.18 13.09 -30.66
N ILE A 165 2.06 14.10 -30.72
CA ILE A 165 3.25 14.09 -31.57
C ILE A 165 4.16 12.92 -31.23
N ILE A 166 4.38 12.65 -29.94
CA ILE A 166 5.19 11.53 -29.48
C ILE A 166 4.59 10.20 -29.96
N ILE A 167 3.28 10.00 -29.80
CA ILE A 167 2.58 8.80 -30.26
C ILE A 167 2.68 8.63 -31.78
N GLU A 168 2.50 9.71 -32.55
CA GLU A 168 2.56 9.70 -34.02
C GLU A 168 3.97 9.34 -34.52
N ASN A 169 5.00 9.98 -33.97
CA ASN A 169 6.39 9.70 -34.31
C ASN A 169 6.73 8.22 -34.07
N MET A 170 6.26 7.64 -32.97
CA MET A 170 6.52 6.24 -32.67
C MET A 170 5.78 5.27 -33.60
N LYS A 171 4.55 5.60 -34.00
CA LYS A 171 3.83 4.81 -35.03
C LYS A 171 4.58 4.84 -36.36
N GLU A 172 5.13 5.99 -36.74
CA GLU A 172 5.87 6.13 -37.98
C GLU A 172 7.21 5.34 -37.95
N VAL A 173 7.96 5.42 -36.85
CA VAL A 173 9.19 4.63 -36.67
C VAL A 173 8.91 3.12 -36.78
N LYS A 174 7.81 2.63 -36.20
CA LYS A 174 7.40 1.22 -36.35
C LYS A 174 7.09 0.85 -37.79
N ARG A 175 6.35 1.71 -38.51
CA ARG A 175 5.97 1.49 -39.90
C ARG A 175 7.20 1.35 -40.80
N ILE A 176 8.19 2.23 -40.62
CA ILE A 176 9.45 2.20 -41.37
C ILE A 176 10.22 0.89 -41.08
N LYS A 177 10.36 0.49 -39.81
CA LYS A 177 11.04 -0.77 -39.44
C LYS A 177 10.37 -2.00 -40.06
N LYS A 178 9.03 -2.03 -40.14
CA LYS A 178 8.30 -3.13 -40.77
C LYS A 178 8.54 -3.17 -42.28
N GLN A 179 8.49 -2.02 -42.96
CA GLN A 179 8.70 -1.94 -44.40
C GLN A 179 10.13 -2.33 -44.80
N SER A 180 11.15 -1.94 -44.04
CA SER A 180 12.53 -2.30 -44.36
C SER A 180 12.78 -3.82 -44.31
N HIS A 181 12.13 -4.52 -43.36
CA HIS A 181 12.23 -5.98 -43.21
C HIS A 181 11.49 -6.76 -44.33
N GLU A 182 10.51 -6.15 -45.01
CA GLU A 182 9.80 -6.80 -46.12
C GLU A 182 10.53 -6.65 -47.47
N THR A 183 11.39 -5.63 -47.63
CA THR A 183 12.20 -5.41 -48.85
C THR A 183 13.54 -6.16 -48.89
N GLU A 184 13.98 -6.76 -47.78
CA GLU A 184 15.22 -7.54 -47.68
C GLU A 184 15.02 -9.07 -47.80
N ILE A 185 13.80 -9.53 -48.13
CA ILE A 185 13.46 -10.94 -48.39
C ILE A 185 13.16 -11.12 -49.89
#